data_AF-A0A8S0XCY4-F1
#
_entry.id   AF-A0A8S0XCY4-F1
#
_cell.length_a   1.000
_cell.length_b   1.000
_cell.length_c   1.000
_cell.angle_alpha   90.00
_cell.angle_beta   90.00
_cell.angle_gamma   90.00
#
_symmetry.space_group_name_H-M   'P 1'
#
loop_
_entity.id
_entity.type
_entity.pdbx_description
1 polymer ?
#
loop_
_entity_poly.entity_id
_entity_poly.type
_entity_poly.pdbx_seq_one_letter_code
_entity_poly.pdbx_strand_id
1 'polypeptide(L)' 'MASPPQETSYRQPEQVLIPFDPALRRKRHLPSCIFCGQTQGTETFKGKPICLTCLHRILNLFPC' A
#
# COMPACT_ATOMS: atom_id res chain seq x y z
N MET A 1 -45.02 -0.70 32.75
CA MET A 1 -45.24 -0.57 31.29
C MET A 1 -43.95 -1.05 30.65
N ALA A 2 -43.91 -2.29 30.16
CA ALA A 2 -42.71 -2.88 29.57
C ALA A 2 -42.61 -2.41 28.11
N SER A 3 -41.46 -1.85 27.73
CA SER A 3 -41.16 -1.44 26.36
C SER A 3 -41.04 -2.66 25.43
N PRO A 4 -41.53 -2.58 24.17
CA PRO A 4 -41.48 -3.69 23.23
C PRO A 4 -40.05 -3.94 22.71
N PRO A 5 -39.71 -5.20 22.35
CA PRO A 5 -38.38 -5.56 21.88
C PRO A 5 -38.12 -4.91 20.51
N GLN A 6 -36.99 -4.20 20.40
CA GLN A 6 -36.55 -3.58 19.14
C GLN A 6 -36.05 -4.70 18.21
N GLU A 7 -36.77 -4.88 17.10
CA GLU A 7 -36.44 -5.85 16.05
C GLU A 7 -35.15 -5.45 15.33
N THR A 8 -34.06 -6.14 15.65
CA THR A 8 -32.77 -5.97 14.98
C THR A 8 -32.87 -6.54 13.56
N SER A 9 -33.21 -5.69 12.59
CA SER A 9 -33.17 -6.04 11.17
C SER A 9 -31.72 -6.32 10.75
N TYR A 10 -31.35 -7.59 10.69
CA TYR A 10 -30.07 -8.03 10.15
C TYR A 10 -30.01 -7.68 8.67
N ARG A 11 -29.24 -6.63 8.32
CA ARG A 11 -28.95 -6.30 6.93
C ARG A 11 -28.12 -7.43 6.32
N GLN A 12 -28.72 -8.17 5.37
CA GLN A 12 -27.97 -9.10 4.54
C GLN A 12 -26.89 -8.32 3.78
N PRO A 13 -25.61 -8.75 3.84
CA PRO A 13 -24.54 -8.07 3.13
C PRO A 13 -24.78 -8.20 1.61
N GLU A 14 -24.98 -7.06 0.95
CA GLU A 14 -25.10 -6.99 -0.51
C GLU A 14 -23.83 -7.57 -1.15
N GLN A 15 -24.03 -8.55 -2.03
CA GLN A 15 -22.92 -9.19 -2.75
C GLN A 15 -22.52 -8.28 -3.91
N VAL A 16 -21.36 -7.63 -3.79
CA VAL A 16 -20.78 -6.81 -4.86
C VAL A 16 -19.90 -7.70 -5.74
N LEU A 17 -20.28 -7.88 -7.00
CA LEU A 17 -19.45 -8.54 -8.00
C LEU A 17 -18.37 -7.55 -8.49
N ILE A 18 -17.11 -7.80 -8.15
CA ILE A 18 -15.98 -6.97 -8.61
C ILE A 18 -15.51 -7.52 -9.97
N PRO A 19 -15.64 -6.76 -11.07
CA PRO A 19 -15.17 -7.19 -12.38
C PRO A 19 -13.65 -7.38 -12.38
N PHE A 20 -13.20 -8.51 -12.91
CA PHE A 20 -11.77 -8.81 -13.03
C PHE A 20 -11.23 -8.25 -14.35
N ASP A 21 -10.64 -7.05 -14.31
CA ASP A 21 -10.02 -6.40 -15.47
C ASP A 21 -8.54 -6.78 -15.62
N PRO A 22 -8.15 -7.67 -16.56
CA PRO A 22 -6.75 -8.05 -16.76
C PRO A 22 -5.88 -6.88 -17.24
N ALA A 23 -6.47 -5.83 -17.82
CA ALA A 23 -5.78 -4.61 -18.22
C ALA A 23 -5.20 -3.83 -17.02
N LEU A 24 -5.81 -3.93 -15.83
CA LEU A 24 -5.29 -3.30 -14.60
C LEU A 24 -4.02 -3.97 -14.08
N ARG A 25 -3.74 -5.23 -14.45
CA ARG A 25 -2.49 -5.91 -14.06
C ARG A 25 -1.24 -5.31 -14.72
N ARG A 26 -1.39 -4.47 -15.75
CA ARG A 26 -0.27 -3.93 -16.55
C ARG A 26 0.15 -2.51 -16.17
N LYS A 27 -0.21 -2.00 -14.99
CA LYS A 27 0.57 -0.91 -14.39
C LYS A 27 1.90 -1.49 -13.92
N ARG A 28 2.87 -1.54 -14.83
CA ARG A 28 4.27 -1.89 -14.55
C ARG A 28 4.72 -0.92 -13.45
N HIS A 29 4.65 -1.35 -12.20
CA HIS A 29 4.98 -0.52 -11.05
C HIS A 29 6.42 -0.07 -11.23
N LEU A 30 6.62 1.23 -11.45
CA LEU A 30 7.98 1.77 -11.46
C LEU A 30 8.58 1.47 -10.08
N PRO A 31 9.82 0.96 -10.01
CA PRO A 31 10.47 0.70 -8.74
C PRO A 31 10.53 2.01 -7.95
N SER A 32 9.80 2.08 -6.86
CA SER A 32 9.79 3.21 -5.93
C SER A 32 10.73 2.93 -4.77
N CYS A 33 11.39 3.96 -4.25
CA CYS A 33 12.21 3.86 -3.05
C CYS A 33 11.40 3.22 -1.91
N ILE A 34 11.93 2.16 -1.29
CA ILE A 34 11.24 1.46 -0.20
C ILE A 34 11.00 2.32 1.05
N PHE A 35 11.69 3.46 1.18
CA PHE A 35 11.59 4.35 2.34
C PHE A 35 10.65 5.53 2.10
N CYS A 36 10.72 6.17 0.93
CA CYS A 36 9.95 7.40 0.65
C CYS A 36 8.94 7.28 -0.50
N GLY A 37 8.92 6.17 -1.23
CA GLY A 37 8.00 5.96 -2.36
C GLY A 37 8.34 6.73 -3.65
N GLN A 38 9.44 7.50 -3.67
CA GLN A 38 9.84 8.24 -4.86
C GLN A 38 10.38 7.31 -5.94
N THR A 39 9.99 7.54 -7.20
CA THR A 39 10.41 6.73 -8.36
C THR A 39 11.56 7.36 -9.15
N GLN A 40 11.87 8.63 -8.88
CA GLN A 40 12.97 9.35 -9.51
C GLN A 40 14.27 9.12 -8.74
N GLY A 41 15.35 8.80 -9.46
CA GLY A 41 16.68 8.64 -8.86
C GLY A 41 16.78 7.45 -7.89
N THR A 42 15.98 6.40 -8.12
CA THR A 42 16.07 5.14 -7.38
C THR A 42 17.15 4.24 -7.97
N GLU A 43 18.04 3.76 -7.11
CA GLU A 43 19.04 2.76 -7.42
C GLU A 43 18.74 1.46 -6.66
N THR A 44 19.32 0.34 -7.12
CA THR A 44 19.14 -0.94 -6.44
C THR A 44 20.24 -1.14 -5.41
N PHE A 45 19.91 -1.04 -4.12
CA PHE A 45 20.82 -1.30 -3.00
C PHE A 45 20.41 -2.60 -2.31
N LYS A 46 21.34 -3.57 -2.25
CA LYS A 46 21.08 -4.92 -1.68
C LYS A 46 19.81 -5.59 -2.25
N GLY A 47 19.54 -5.41 -3.55
CA GLY A 47 18.36 -5.97 -4.21
C GLY A 47 17.05 -5.25 -3.93
N LYS A 48 17.06 -4.08 -3.27
CA LYS A 48 15.87 -3.25 -3.04
C LYS A 48 16.03 -1.87 -3.68
N PRO A 49 14.97 -1.30 -4.27
CA PRO A 49 15.03 0.05 -4.82
C PRO A 49 15.08 1.10 -3.69
N ILE A 50 16.08 1.98 -3.72
CA ILE A 50 16.26 3.07 -2.76
C ILE A 50 16.68 4.34 -3.51
N CYS A 51 16.16 5.50 -3.13
CA CYS A 51 16.64 6.77 -3.67
C CYS A 51 17.94 7.22 -2.98
N LEU A 52 18.76 8.00 -3.69
CA LEU A 52 20.03 8.53 -3.17
C LEU A 52 19.88 9.25 -1.82
N THR A 53 18.81 10.02 -1.64
CA THR A 53 18.52 10.74 -0.39
C THR A 53 18.35 9.79 0.80
N CYS A 54 17.56 8.72 0.62
CA CYS A 54 17.36 7.73 1.67
C CYS A 54 18.63 6.91 1.93
N LEU A 55 19.38 6.58 0.87
CA LEU A 55 20.65 5.87 1.00
C LEU A 55 21.66 6.67 1.82
N HIS A 56 21.88 7.95 1.50
CA HIS A 56 22.75 8.84 2.26
C HIS A 56 22.31 8.96 3.72
N ARG A 57 21.01 9.04 3.98
CA ARG A 57 20.50 9.13 5.36
C ARG A 57 20.85 7.89 6.17
N ILE A 58 20.74 6.69 5.58
CA ILE A 58 21.09 5.43 6.25
C ILE A 58 22.59 5.38 6.55
N LEU A 59 23.43 5.76 5.59
CA LEU A 59 24.88 5.75 5.80
C LEU A 59 25.31 6.74 6.90
N ASN A 60 24.64 7.89 7.01
CA ASN A 60 24.90 8.85 8.08
C ASN A 60 24.44 8.37 9.48
N LEU A 61 23.58 7.37 9.58
CA LEU A 61 23.17 6.82 10.89
C LEU A 61 24.24 5.91 11.51
N PHE A 62 25.18 5.42 10.70
CA PHE A 62 26.28 4.58 11.14
C PHE A 62 27.62 5.25 10.85
N PRO A 63 27.95 6.36 11.55
CA PRO A 63 29.29 6.92 11.48
C PRO A 63 30.29 5.91 12.05
N CYS A 64 31.38 5.68 11.31
CA CYS A 64 32.51 4.84 11.74
C CYS A 64 33.22 5.42 12.95
#